data_AF-A0A1I0H5V9-F1
#
_entry.id   AF-A0A1I0H5V9-F1
#
_cell.length_a   1.000
_cell.length_b   1.000
_cell.length_c   1.000
_cell.angle_alpha   90.00
_cell.angle_beta   90.00
_cell.angle_gamma   90.00
#
_symmetry.space_group_name_H-M   'P 1'
#
loop_
_entity.id
_entity.type
_entity.pdbx_description
1 polymer ?
#
loop_
_entity_poly.entity_id
_entity_poly.type
_entity_poly.pdbx_seq_one_letter_code
_entity_poly.pdbx_strand_id
1 'polypeptide(L)'
;MEKRTNRPGRPVTERRQYFDSQNRPVPNRRTPREDQGRDEAPRFERSRADDSRGDEQFNEPRRRDEDRPEGRRDEGGFREEGRREGGHREEGRRPASSSDKPRYPHRPAQDRSIDMIFGLRPILEALSAGRTLDKIFLLRATKNSMTQDINALAREASVPVSMVPVEKLDNITRKNHQGAVAFVSPIDYMPLDNILAGLYEEGKTPLLLVLDRITDVRNFGSIARNAECLGVHAIVVPSHGAAQINGDALKTSAGALNLIPVCREHNLKQTLTFLRESGVQVVACTEKSDASLEAETVDLTGPLAILMGSEEDGISPEYLRLADHKLRIPMAGQISSLNVSVASGIMLYEVLRQRLGAVK
;
A
#
# COMPACT_ATOMS: atom_id res chain seq x y z
N MET A 1 -67.81 -19.21 -12.19
CA MET A 1 -66.91 -20.01 -13.05
C MET A 1 -65.61 -19.21 -13.17
N GLU A 2 -64.69 -19.23 -12.21
CA GLU A 2 -63.81 -20.35 -11.84
C GLU A 2 -62.73 -20.60 -12.92
N LYS A 3 -61.48 -20.12 -12.71
CA LYS A 3 -60.32 -20.95 -12.31
C LYS A 3 -59.02 -20.13 -12.21
N ARG A 4 -58.26 -20.49 -11.18
CA ARG A 4 -56.91 -20.02 -10.78
C ARG A 4 -55.81 -20.72 -11.59
N THR A 5 -54.57 -20.27 -11.34
CA THR A 5 -53.25 -20.93 -11.54
C THR A 5 -52.62 -20.68 -12.93
N ASN A 6 -51.33 -20.35 -13.08
CA ASN A 6 -50.16 -20.98 -12.48
C ASN A 6 -48.92 -20.04 -12.42
N ARG A 7 -48.15 -20.10 -11.34
CA ARG A 7 -46.79 -19.53 -11.21
C ARG A 7 -45.76 -20.53 -11.79
N PRO A 8 -44.66 -20.12 -12.43
CA PRO A 8 -43.55 -21.02 -12.72
C PRO A 8 -42.72 -21.30 -11.47
N GLY A 9 -42.47 -22.58 -11.19
CA GLY A 9 -41.75 -23.08 -10.02
C GLY A 9 -40.23 -22.86 -10.08
N ARG A 10 -39.62 -22.77 -8.90
CA ARG A 10 -38.15 -22.80 -8.72
C ARG A 10 -37.60 -24.19 -9.08
N PRO A 11 -36.39 -24.30 -9.67
CA PRO A 11 -35.76 -25.59 -9.89
C PRO A 11 -35.33 -26.22 -8.57
N VAL A 12 -35.65 -27.51 -8.42
CA VAL A 12 -35.22 -28.39 -7.33
C VAL A 12 -33.73 -28.67 -7.53
N THR A 13 -32.91 -28.41 -6.51
CA THR A 13 -31.50 -28.82 -6.48
C THR A 13 -31.41 -30.34 -6.36
N GLU A 14 -31.02 -31.02 -7.44
CA GLU A 14 -30.63 -32.43 -7.40
C GLU A 14 -29.37 -32.58 -6.53
N ARG A 15 -29.46 -33.40 -5.47
CA ARG A 15 -28.30 -33.81 -4.68
C ARG A 15 -27.45 -34.76 -5.51
N ARG A 16 -26.25 -34.34 -5.91
CA ARG A 16 -25.22 -35.23 -6.48
C ARG A 16 -24.89 -36.35 -5.48
N GLN A 17 -25.12 -37.61 -5.87
CA GLN A 17 -24.53 -38.78 -5.22
C GLN A 17 -23.09 -38.94 -5.71
N TYR A 18 -22.15 -39.01 -4.79
CA TYR A 18 -20.74 -39.28 -5.10
C TYR A 18 -20.51 -40.79 -5.14
N PHE A 19 -19.82 -41.24 -6.19
CA PHE A 19 -19.36 -42.62 -6.38
C PHE A 19 -17.86 -42.70 -6.09
N ASP A 20 -17.40 -43.83 -5.56
CA ASP A 20 -15.96 -44.07 -5.38
C ASP A 20 -15.25 -44.40 -6.72
N SER A 21 -13.92 -44.55 -6.68
CA SER A 21 -13.11 -44.92 -7.85
C SER A 21 -13.41 -46.31 -8.42
N GLN A 22 -14.30 -47.08 -7.78
CA GLN A 22 -14.81 -48.38 -8.24
C GLN A 22 -16.31 -48.35 -8.56
N ASN A 23 -16.87 -47.14 -8.73
CA ASN A 23 -18.26 -46.89 -9.15
C ASN A 23 -19.33 -47.47 -8.19
N ARG A 24 -19.04 -47.51 -6.89
CA ARG A 24 -20.03 -47.88 -5.85
C ARG A 24 -20.58 -46.65 -5.13
N PRO A 25 -21.87 -46.64 -4.76
CA PRO A 25 -22.48 -45.51 -4.06
C PRO A 25 -21.92 -45.39 -2.65
N VAL A 26 -21.41 -44.20 -2.30
CA VAL A 26 -20.80 -43.94 -0.99
C VAL A 26 -21.91 -43.65 0.04
N PRO A 27 -21.99 -44.38 1.17
CA PRO A 27 -23.02 -44.14 2.19
C PRO A 27 -22.77 -42.83 2.93
N ASN A 28 -23.83 -42.02 3.07
CA ASN A 28 -23.83 -40.76 3.81
C ASN A 28 -23.54 -41.03 5.30
N ARG A 29 -22.32 -40.76 5.77
CA ARG A 29 -21.98 -40.81 7.19
C ARG A 29 -22.67 -39.66 7.93
N ARG A 30 -23.70 -39.99 8.71
CA ARG A 30 -24.21 -39.14 9.79
C ARG A 30 -23.14 -39.02 10.87
N THR A 31 -22.75 -37.80 11.22
CA THR A 31 -21.98 -37.54 12.44
C THR A 31 -22.90 -37.76 13.66
N PRO A 32 -22.46 -38.47 14.71
CA PRO A 32 -23.24 -38.62 15.94
C PRO A 32 -23.31 -37.30 16.71
N ARG A 33 -24.49 -37.03 17.30
CA ARG A 33 -24.69 -36.06 18.37
C ARG A 33 -24.06 -36.62 19.65
N GLU A 34 -23.21 -35.85 20.30
CA GLU A 34 -22.90 -36.03 21.72
C GLU A 34 -23.48 -34.85 22.49
N ASP A 35 -24.26 -35.23 23.51
CA ASP A 35 -24.91 -34.40 24.50
C ASP A 35 -24.13 -34.57 25.81
N GLN A 36 -24.15 -33.50 26.63
CA GLN A 36 -23.69 -33.35 28.03
C GLN A 36 -22.35 -32.64 28.28
N GLY A 37 -22.46 -31.57 29.07
CA GLY A 37 -21.34 -30.90 29.74
C GLY A 37 -21.62 -29.42 29.98
N ARG A 38 -22.50 -29.12 30.95
CA ARG A 38 -22.58 -27.79 31.56
C ARG A 38 -21.25 -27.49 32.24
N ASP A 39 -20.72 -26.28 32.08
CA ASP A 39 -20.00 -25.57 33.14
C ASP A 39 -19.87 -24.08 32.79
N GLU A 40 -19.72 -23.31 33.85
CA GLU A 40 -20.25 -21.96 34.06
C GLU A 40 -19.41 -20.85 33.44
N ALA A 41 -20.09 -19.79 32.98
CA ALA A 41 -19.48 -18.50 32.63
C ALA A 41 -19.43 -17.58 33.86
N PRO A 42 -18.32 -16.88 34.15
CA PRO A 42 -18.30 -15.93 35.26
C PRO A 42 -19.00 -14.62 34.86
N ARG A 43 -19.98 -14.25 35.69
CA ARG A 43 -20.67 -12.95 35.69
C ARG A 43 -19.70 -11.87 36.15
N PHE A 44 -19.53 -10.80 35.37
CA PHE A 44 -18.99 -9.53 35.86
C PHE A 44 -20.15 -8.64 36.30
N GLU A 45 -20.22 -8.41 37.60
CA GLU A 45 -21.16 -7.50 38.25
C GLU A 45 -20.86 -6.04 37.91
N ARG A 46 -21.93 -5.28 37.62
CA ARG A 46 -21.93 -3.83 37.58
C ARG A 46 -22.14 -3.31 39.00
N SER A 47 -21.23 -2.49 39.50
CA SER A 47 -21.50 -1.62 40.65
C SER A 47 -21.72 -0.18 40.18
N ARG A 48 -22.88 0.37 40.56
CA ARG A 48 -23.20 1.80 40.57
C ARG A 48 -23.28 2.23 42.04
N ALA A 49 -22.62 3.34 42.36
CA ALA A 49 -22.89 4.29 43.46
C ALA A 49 -22.03 5.52 43.08
N ASP A 50 -22.55 6.65 42.63
CA ASP A 50 -23.43 7.67 43.23
C ASP A 50 -22.78 8.49 44.36
N ASP A 51 -23.00 9.81 44.25
CA ASP A 51 -22.66 10.92 45.15
C ASP A 51 -21.15 11.27 45.37
N SER A 52 -20.70 12.54 45.44
CA SER A 52 -21.36 13.85 45.42
C SER A 52 -20.29 14.98 45.39
N ARG A 53 -20.67 16.11 44.78
CA ARG A 53 -20.40 17.54 45.12
C ARG A 53 -19.03 18.00 45.66
N GLY A 54 -18.53 19.10 45.10
CA GLY A 54 -17.72 20.08 45.85
C GLY A 54 -16.78 20.94 44.99
N ASP A 55 -17.24 22.13 44.64
CA ASP A 55 -16.41 23.26 44.16
C ASP A 55 -15.31 23.62 45.18
N GLU A 56 -14.15 24.11 44.70
CA GLU A 56 -13.59 25.41 45.14
C GLU A 56 -12.31 25.79 44.37
N GLN A 57 -12.31 27.04 43.90
CA GLN A 57 -11.17 27.76 43.32
C GLN A 57 -10.28 28.36 44.42
N PHE A 58 -9.06 28.75 44.00
CA PHE A 58 -8.23 29.90 44.44
C PHE A 58 -6.86 29.63 45.11
N ASN A 59 -5.90 30.37 44.53
CA ASN A 59 -4.72 31.03 45.11
C ASN A 59 -3.39 30.29 45.30
N GLU A 60 -2.47 30.56 44.36
CA GLU A 60 -1.10 31.03 44.64
C GLU A 60 -1.13 32.38 45.39
N PRO A 61 -0.08 32.86 46.13
CA PRO A 61 1.29 33.05 45.58
C PRO A 61 2.52 33.05 46.54
N ARG A 62 3.71 32.88 45.93
CA ARG A 62 5.04 33.53 46.13
C ARG A 62 5.60 33.83 47.53
N ARG A 63 6.92 33.59 47.71
CA ARG A 63 8.03 34.58 47.94
C ARG A 63 9.34 33.89 48.39
N ARG A 64 10.48 34.14 47.71
CA ARG A 64 11.67 34.96 48.12
C ARG A 64 12.68 34.19 49.00
N ASP A 65 13.99 34.39 48.99
CA ASP A 65 14.93 35.34 48.36
C ASP A 65 16.38 34.84 48.58
N GLU A 66 17.32 35.44 47.82
CA GLU A 66 18.73 35.76 48.19
C GLU A 66 19.74 34.59 48.30
N ASP A 67 20.97 34.63 47.74
CA ASP A 67 21.94 35.72 47.70
C ASP A 67 22.99 35.61 46.56
N ARG A 68 23.59 36.78 46.27
CA ARG A 68 24.58 37.17 45.22
C ARG A 68 26.04 37.07 45.78
N PRO A 69 27.14 37.64 45.22
CA PRO A 69 27.42 38.25 43.90
C PRO A 69 28.85 38.03 43.30
N GLU A 70 29.05 38.61 42.10
CA GLU A 70 30.25 39.36 41.57
C GLU A 70 31.60 38.64 41.28
N GLY A 71 32.36 38.96 40.22
CA GLY A 71 32.23 39.96 39.15
C GLY A 71 33.48 40.04 38.23
N ARG A 72 33.26 40.68 37.05
CA ARG A 72 34.15 41.56 36.23
C ARG A 72 35.50 41.01 35.69
N ARG A 73 35.68 40.94 34.34
CA ARG A 73 36.22 41.98 33.39
C ARG A 73 37.75 42.19 33.58
N ASP A 74 38.66 42.30 32.61
CA ASP A 74 38.65 42.80 31.22
C ASP A 74 39.97 42.39 30.49
N GLU A 75 39.91 42.40 29.14
CA GLU A 75 40.89 42.90 28.12
C GLU A 75 42.34 42.37 27.87
N GLY A 76 42.60 42.16 26.55
CA GLY A 76 43.86 42.46 25.80
C GLY A 76 45.04 41.47 25.96
N GLY A 77 45.87 41.09 24.98
CA GLY A 77 46.13 41.46 23.58
C GLY A 77 47.54 40.97 23.19
N PHE A 78 47.79 40.74 21.89
CA PHE A 78 49.08 40.62 21.16
C PHE A 78 49.90 39.30 21.07
N ARG A 79 49.97 38.80 19.81
CA ARG A 79 51.11 38.33 18.97
C ARG A 79 52.33 37.64 19.60
N GLU A 80 52.71 36.47 19.08
CA GLU A 80 53.90 36.30 18.20
C GLU A 80 54.02 34.91 17.56
N GLU A 81 54.78 34.86 16.46
CA GLU A 81 55.04 33.75 15.52
C GLU A 81 56.01 32.68 16.06
N GLY A 82 56.09 31.53 15.38
CA GLY A 82 57.39 30.85 15.23
C GLY A 82 57.44 29.33 15.38
N ARG A 83 57.26 28.64 14.26
CA ARG A 83 58.13 27.56 13.70
C ARG A 83 58.91 26.60 14.63
N ARG A 84 58.72 25.31 14.30
CA ARG A 84 59.69 24.20 14.13
C ARG A 84 59.98 23.25 15.30
N GLU A 85 59.52 22.01 15.07
CA GLU A 85 60.25 20.72 15.01
C GLU A 85 61.22 20.29 16.14
N GLY A 86 61.03 19.03 16.55
CA GLY A 86 61.87 18.24 17.46
C GLY A 86 61.13 17.99 18.78
N GLY A 87 60.80 16.79 19.25
CA GLY A 87 61.39 15.48 19.06
C GLY A 87 61.50 14.83 20.45
N HIS A 88 60.71 13.77 20.68
CA HIS A 88 60.85 12.74 21.73
C HIS A 88 60.77 13.09 23.23
N ARG A 89 59.70 12.60 23.88
CA ARG A 89 59.55 11.96 25.22
C ARG A 89 58.05 11.99 25.55
N GLU A 90 57.38 11.03 26.17
CA GLU A 90 57.71 9.80 26.89
C GLU A 90 56.38 9.02 27.01
N GLU A 91 56.48 7.70 27.16
CA GLU A 91 55.35 6.78 27.25
C GLU A 91 54.46 7.07 28.47
N GLY A 92 53.19 7.38 28.21
CA GLY A 92 52.11 7.37 29.19
C GLY A 92 50.93 6.58 28.65
N ARG A 93 50.80 5.32 29.08
CA ARG A 93 49.71 4.39 28.73
C ARG A 93 48.33 5.06 28.89
N ARG A 94 47.57 5.14 27.79
CA ARG A 94 46.11 5.35 27.78
C ARG A 94 45.42 4.06 27.32
N PRO A 95 44.25 3.71 27.86
CA PRO A 95 43.58 2.45 27.56
C PRO A 95 43.10 2.44 26.10
N ALA A 96 43.27 1.30 25.44
CA ALA A 96 42.86 1.06 24.07
C ALA A 96 41.34 1.27 23.90
N SER A 97 40.95 2.34 23.21
CA SER A 97 39.61 2.48 22.66
C SER A 97 39.52 1.62 21.40
N SER A 98 38.97 0.42 21.56
CA SER A 98 38.59 -0.47 20.47
C SER A 98 37.61 0.24 19.53
N SER A 99 38.11 0.69 18.38
CA SER A 99 37.29 1.17 17.27
C SER A 99 37.72 0.53 15.95
N ASP A 100 38.07 -0.76 16.00
CA ASP A 100 38.00 -1.64 14.84
C ASP A 100 36.54 -2.05 14.63
N LYS A 101 35.75 -1.15 14.03
CA LYS A 101 34.54 -1.59 13.32
C LYS A 101 35.01 -2.14 11.98
N PRO A 102 34.78 -3.42 11.66
CA PRO A 102 35.19 -3.97 10.38
C PRO A 102 34.56 -3.14 9.27
N ARG A 103 35.41 -2.53 8.43
CA ARG A 103 35.01 -1.82 7.24
C ARG A 103 34.49 -2.88 6.27
N TYR A 104 33.19 -3.12 6.29
CA TYR A 104 32.57 -4.05 5.35
C TYR A 104 32.99 -3.63 3.94
N PRO A 105 33.53 -4.53 3.11
CA PRO A 105 33.76 -4.22 1.72
C PRO A 105 32.43 -3.74 1.16
N HIS A 106 32.43 -2.56 0.51
CA HIS A 106 31.27 -2.08 -0.22
C HIS A 106 30.81 -3.22 -1.11
N ARG A 107 29.73 -3.88 -0.73
CA ARG A 107 29.08 -4.85 -1.60
C ARG A 107 28.73 -4.03 -2.85
N PRO A 108 29.23 -4.37 -4.05
CA PRO A 108 28.76 -3.71 -5.25
C PRO A 108 27.24 -3.78 -5.22
N ALA A 109 26.58 -2.65 -5.42
CA ALA A 109 25.11 -2.59 -5.46
C ALA A 109 24.68 -3.73 -6.39
N GLN A 110 23.98 -4.72 -5.84
CA GLN A 110 23.48 -5.85 -6.63
C GLN A 110 22.80 -5.25 -7.85
N ASP A 111 23.16 -5.74 -9.04
CA ASP A 111 22.57 -5.31 -10.30
C ASP A 111 21.06 -5.51 -10.21
N ARG A 112 20.35 -4.42 -9.88
CA ARG A 112 18.90 -4.35 -9.76
C ARG A 112 18.38 -4.33 -11.19
N SER A 113 18.30 -5.50 -11.81
CA SER A 113 17.89 -5.65 -13.20
C SER A 113 16.41 -5.30 -13.33
N ILE A 114 16.16 -4.00 -13.39
CA ILE A 114 15.02 -3.47 -14.11
C ILE A 114 15.33 -3.79 -15.58
N ASP A 115 14.52 -4.66 -16.18
CA ASP A 115 14.65 -4.95 -17.61
C ASP A 115 14.32 -3.68 -18.39
N MET A 116 15.37 -3.05 -18.94
CA MET A 116 15.29 -1.81 -19.68
C MET A 116 15.60 -2.05 -21.16
N ILE A 117 14.82 -1.41 -22.03
CA ILE A 117 15.01 -1.39 -23.47
C ILE A 117 15.44 0.03 -23.87
N PHE A 118 16.44 0.13 -24.75
CA PHE A 118 17.03 1.41 -25.17
C PHE A 118 16.83 1.64 -26.66
N GLY A 119 16.56 2.89 -27.04
CA GLY A 119 16.39 3.31 -28.44
C GLY A 119 14.97 3.11 -28.99
N LEU A 120 14.65 3.89 -30.02
CA LEU A 120 13.30 3.94 -30.59
C LEU A 120 12.87 2.61 -31.24
N ARG A 121 13.76 1.99 -32.04
CA ARG A 121 13.44 0.74 -32.77
C ARG A 121 13.16 -0.43 -31.84
N PRO A 122 14.03 -0.76 -30.85
CA PRO A 122 13.75 -1.87 -29.95
C PRO A 122 12.47 -1.68 -29.13
N ILE A 123 12.13 -0.43 -28.76
CA ILE A 123 10.87 -0.14 -28.05
C ILE A 123 9.67 -0.37 -28.97
N LEU A 124 9.75 0.06 -30.23
CA LEU A 124 8.70 -0.17 -31.22
C LEU A 124 8.49 -1.66 -31.49
N GLU A 125 9.58 -2.42 -31.63
CA GLU A 125 9.54 -3.88 -31.79
C GLU A 125 8.92 -4.58 -30.58
N ALA A 126 9.31 -4.17 -29.36
CA ALA A 126 8.75 -4.70 -28.13
C ALA A 126 7.24 -4.46 -28.02
N LEU A 127 6.77 -3.24 -28.34
CA LEU A 127 5.35 -2.91 -28.37
C LEU A 127 4.60 -3.73 -29.43
N SER A 128 5.17 -3.84 -30.63
CA SER A 128 4.56 -4.60 -31.74
C SER A 128 4.49 -6.11 -31.44
N ALA A 129 5.44 -6.63 -30.67
CA ALA A 129 5.46 -8.01 -30.22
C ALA A 129 4.51 -8.27 -29.03
N GLY A 130 3.79 -7.26 -28.55
CA GLY A 130 2.88 -7.38 -27.41
C GLY A 130 3.60 -7.53 -26.06
N ARG A 131 4.87 -7.11 -25.96
CA ARG A 131 5.61 -7.15 -24.69
C ARG A 131 5.09 -6.05 -23.76
N THR A 132 4.71 -6.42 -22.55
CA THR A 132 4.17 -5.48 -21.57
C THR A 132 5.25 -4.54 -21.04
N LEU A 133 5.02 -3.23 -21.20
CA LEU A 133 5.90 -2.18 -20.71
C LEU A 133 5.28 -1.42 -19.53
N ASP A 134 6.10 -1.13 -18.52
CA ASP A 134 5.74 -0.33 -17.36
C ASP A 134 5.68 1.16 -17.73
N LYS A 135 6.72 1.68 -18.40
CA LYS A 135 6.82 3.09 -18.74
C LYS A 135 7.80 3.36 -19.87
N ILE A 136 7.49 4.35 -20.71
CA ILE A 136 8.36 4.82 -21.80
C ILE A 136 8.76 6.28 -21.57
N PHE A 137 10.05 6.57 -21.75
CA PHE A 137 10.63 7.90 -21.73
C PHE A 137 11.14 8.25 -23.12
N LEU A 138 10.68 9.37 -23.68
CA LEU A 138 11.06 9.85 -25.00
C LEU A 138 11.67 11.26 -24.91
N LEU A 139 12.69 11.53 -25.71
CA LEU A 139 13.32 12.85 -25.76
C LEU A 139 12.35 13.91 -26.34
N ARG A 140 12.10 14.99 -25.58
CA ARG A 140 11.14 16.06 -25.92
C ARG A 140 11.35 16.69 -27.31
N ALA A 141 12.59 16.76 -27.79
CA ALA A 141 12.96 17.46 -29.02
C ALA A 141 12.77 16.66 -30.31
N THR A 142 12.37 15.39 -30.25
CA THR A 142 12.39 14.48 -31.42
C THR A 142 10.98 14.22 -31.95
N LYS A 143 10.50 15.03 -32.90
CA LYS A 143 9.29 14.74 -33.68
C LYS A 143 9.67 13.95 -34.94
N ASN A 144 9.81 12.64 -34.78
CA ASN A 144 10.09 11.71 -35.88
C ASN A 144 8.87 10.81 -36.09
N SER A 145 8.72 10.21 -37.28
CA SER A 145 7.64 9.23 -37.54
C SER A 145 7.61 8.12 -36.47
N MET A 146 8.78 7.60 -36.11
CA MET A 146 8.91 6.55 -35.09
C MET A 146 8.40 6.98 -33.71
N THR A 147 8.57 8.25 -33.31
CA THR A 147 8.02 8.70 -32.01
C THR A 147 6.50 8.81 -32.05
N GLN A 148 5.91 9.07 -33.22
CA GLN A 148 4.46 9.03 -33.40
C GLN A 148 3.93 7.60 -33.34
N ASP A 149 4.60 6.66 -34.01
CA ASP A 149 4.23 5.23 -33.99
C ASP A 149 4.30 4.65 -32.57
N ILE A 150 5.38 4.95 -31.83
CA ILE A 150 5.50 4.54 -30.42
C ILE A 150 4.36 5.12 -29.58
N ASN A 151 4.01 6.40 -29.77
CA ASN A 151 2.90 7.01 -29.03
C ASN A 151 1.55 6.36 -29.37
N ALA A 152 1.31 5.95 -30.61
CA ALA A 152 0.09 5.26 -31.02
C ALA A 152 -0.01 3.88 -30.36
N LEU A 153 1.03 3.05 -30.51
CA LEU A 153 1.07 1.71 -29.92
C LEU A 153 1.06 1.74 -28.39
N ALA A 154 1.76 2.69 -27.78
CA ALA A 154 1.75 2.85 -26.33
C ALA A 154 0.36 3.23 -25.80
N ARG A 155 -0.42 4.02 -26.54
CA ARG A 155 -1.82 4.32 -26.17
C ARG A 155 -2.71 3.09 -26.27
N GLU A 156 -2.57 2.30 -27.33
CA GLU A 156 -3.32 1.06 -27.51
C GLU A 156 -3.02 0.05 -26.39
N ALA A 157 -1.75 -0.06 -26.00
CA ALA A 157 -1.31 -0.90 -24.89
C ALA A 157 -1.46 -0.25 -23.50
N SER A 158 -2.08 0.93 -23.40
CA SER A 158 -2.25 1.71 -22.15
C SER A 158 -0.95 1.94 -21.37
N VAL A 159 0.19 2.07 -22.07
CA VAL A 159 1.53 2.32 -21.51
C VAL A 159 1.78 3.82 -21.38
N PRO A 160 2.17 4.33 -20.19
CA PRO A 160 2.46 5.75 -20.00
C PRO A 160 3.73 6.17 -20.73
N VAL A 161 3.63 7.24 -21.51
CA VAL A 161 4.74 7.86 -22.23
C VAL A 161 5.06 9.23 -21.64
N SER A 162 6.31 9.45 -21.25
CA SER A 162 6.78 10.72 -20.69
C SER A 162 7.82 11.36 -21.62
N MET A 163 7.51 12.56 -22.11
CA MET A 163 8.49 13.38 -22.83
C MET A 163 9.44 14.06 -21.85
N VAL A 164 10.72 13.75 -21.91
CA VAL A 164 11.74 14.21 -20.95
C VAL A 164 12.93 14.86 -21.67
N PRO A 165 13.69 15.74 -20.98
CA PRO A 165 14.91 16.31 -21.55
C PRO A 165 16.06 15.28 -21.48
N VAL A 166 17.15 15.54 -22.19
CA VAL A 166 18.24 14.56 -22.38
C VAL A 166 18.89 14.17 -21.05
N GLU A 167 19.03 15.14 -20.13
CA GLU A 167 19.64 14.94 -18.83
C GLU A 167 18.87 13.92 -18.00
N LYS A 168 17.54 13.81 -18.20
CA LYS A 168 16.73 12.80 -17.51
C LYS A 168 17.05 11.40 -18.04
N LEU A 169 17.29 11.25 -19.35
CA LEU A 169 17.64 9.96 -19.95
C LEU A 169 19.06 9.54 -19.56
N ASP A 170 20.02 10.46 -19.56
CA ASP A 170 21.40 10.23 -19.12
C ASP A 170 21.48 9.82 -17.64
N ASN A 171 20.59 10.38 -16.80
CA ASN A 171 20.45 9.98 -15.40
C ASN A 171 19.85 8.58 -15.22
N ILE A 172 19.01 8.12 -16.16
CA ILE A 172 18.41 6.78 -16.10
C ILE A 172 19.44 5.72 -16.52
N THR A 173 20.22 5.99 -17.56
CA THR A 173 21.18 5.02 -18.09
C THR A 173 22.42 5.72 -18.66
N ARG A 174 23.59 5.13 -18.39
CA ARG A 174 24.85 5.54 -19.02
C ARG A 174 25.05 4.92 -20.41
N LYS A 175 24.16 4.00 -20.83
CA LYS A 175 24.20 3.39 -22.16
C LYS A 175 23.63 4.36 -23.19
N ASN A 176 24.01 4.18 -24.46
CA ASN A 176 23.46 4.99 -25.54
C ASN A 176 21.96 4.70 -25.72
N HIS A 177 21.12 5.58 -25.18
CA HIS A 177 19.67 5.46 -25.20
C HIS A 177 19.04 5.94 -26.52
N GLN A 178 19.79 6.61 -27.40
CA GLN A 178 19.29 7.09 -28.70
C GLN A 178 17.95 7.86 -28.60
N GLY A 179 17.80 8.67 -27.55
CA GLY A 179 16.59 9.46 -27.31
C GLY A 179 15.37 8.71 -26.75
N ALA A 180 15.46 7.42 -26.39
CA ALA A 180 14.35 6.68 -25.80
C ALA A 180 14.78 5.58 -24.81
N VAL A 181 14.02 5.42 -23.74
CA VAL A 181 14.18 4.33 -22.75
C VAL A 181 12.81 3.78 -22.40
N ALA A 182 12.65 2.47 -22.36
CA ALA A 182 11.47 1.82 -21.84
C ALA A 182 11.80 0.84 -20.73
N PHE A 183 10.88 0.73 -19.79
CA PHE A 183 10.91 -0.22 -18.68
C PHE A 183 9.96 -1.37 -18.99
N VAL A 184 10.46 -2.60 -18.95
CA VAL A 184 9.65 -3.81 -19.13
C VAL A 184 8.93 -4.11 -17.83
N SER A 185 7.62 -4.36 -17.92
CA SER A 185 6.84 -4.81 -16.78
C SER A 185 6.98 -6.32 -16.62
N PRO A 186 7.18 -6.84 -15.40
CA PRO A 186 7.19 -8.27 -15.15
C PRO A 186 5.79 -8.88 -15.05
N ILE A 187 4.74 -8.06 -15.01
CA ILE A 187 3.34 -8.49 -14.94
C ILE A 187 2.52 -7.82 -16.04
N ASP A 188 1.40 -8.44 -16.38
CA ASP A 188 0.39 -7.84 -17.24
C ASP A 188 -0.57 -6.96 -16.43
N TYR A 189 -1.02 -5.88 -17.05
CA TYR A 189 -2.04 -5.01 -16.48
C TYR A 189 -3.41 -5.37 -17.05
N MET A 190 -4.42 -5.38 -16.19
CA MET A 190 -5.78 -5.71 -16.58
C MET A 190 -6.68 -4.47 -16.49
N PRO A 191 -7.63 -4.28 -17.43
CA PRO A 191 -8.64 -3.23 -17.33
C PRO A 191 -9.54 -3.45 -16.10
N LEU A 192 -9.74 -2.41 -15.30
CA LEU A 192 -10.53 -2.49 -14.07
C LEU A 192 -12.01 -2.81 -14.32
N ASP A 193 -12.58 -2.23 -15.38
CA ASP A 193 -13.94 -2.45 -15.82
C ASP A 193 -14.23 -3.93 -16.10
N ASN A 194 -13.31 -4.62 -16.80
CA ASN A 194 -13.42 -6.05 -17.07
C ASN A 194 -13.39 -6.88 -15.79
N ILE A 195 -12.50 -6.55 -14.84
CA ILE A 195 -12.43 -7.25 -13.55
C ILE A 195 -13.70 -7.05 -12.76
N LEU A 196 -14.16 -5.80 -12.65
CA LEU A 196 -15.35 -5.49 -11.85
C LEU A 196 -16.60 -6.16 -12.43
N ALA A 197 -16.78 -6.12 -13.75
CA ALA A 197 -17.88 -6.81 -14.42
C ALA A 197 -17.83 -8.32 -14.16
N GLY A 198 -16.66 -8.95 -14.35
CA GLY A 198 -16.48 -10.39 -14.10
C GLY A 198 -16.79 -10.79 -12.66
N LEU A 199 -16.38 -10.00 -11.66
CA LEU A 199 -16.70 -10.27 -10.25
C LEU A 199 -18.22 -10.28 -10.00
N TYR A 200 -18.96 -9.34 -10.58
CA TYR A 200 -20.42 -9.29 -10.44
C TYR A 200 -21.10 -10.45 -11.19
N GLU A 201 -20.64 -10.80 -12.39
CA GLU A 201 -21.15 -11.93 -13.16
C GLU A 201 -20.95 -13.26 -12.42
N GLU A 202 -19.84 -13.42 -11.71
CA GLU A 202 -19.55 -14.57 -10.85
C GLU A 202 -20.33 -14.55 -9.52
N GLY A 203 -21.09 -13.50 -9.24
CA GLY A 203 -21.82 -13.32 -7.97
C GLY A 203 -20.91 -13.11 -6.76
N LYS A 204 -19.67 -12.67 -6.99
CA LYS A 204 -18.73 -12.33 -5.91
C LYS A 204 -18.97 -10.91 -5.41
N THR A 205 -18.60 -10.66 -4.16
CA THR A 205 -18.62 -9.31 -3.57
C THR A 205 -17.25 -8.64 -3.77
N PRO A 206 -17.12 -7.63 -4.65
CA PRO A 206 -15.84 -7.01 -4.94
C PRO A 206 -15.12 -6.50 -3.71
N LEU A 207 -13.79 -6.67 -3.70
CA LEU A 207 -12.87 -6.07 -2.75
C LEU A 207 -11.66 -5.60 -3.54
N LEU A 208 -11.50 -4.30 -3.65
CA LEU A 208 -10.47 -3.65 -4.45
C LEU A 208 -9.57 -2.83 -3.53
N LEU A 209 -8.29 -2.71 -3.89
CA LEU A 209 -7.33 -1.88 -3.17
C LEU A 209 -6.80 -0.80 -4.11
N VAL A 210 -7.11 0.47 -3.82
CA VAL A 210 -6.72 1.63 -4.60
C VAL A 210 -5.56 2.34 -3.92
N LEU A 211 -4.46 2.55 -4.64
CA LEU A 211 -3.21 3.08 -4.11
C LEU A 211 -2.90 4.45 -4.69
N ASP A 212 -2.99 5.51 -3.88
CA ASP A 212 -2.60 6.86 -4.26
C ASP A 212 -1.12 7.12 -3.98
N ARG A 213 -0.33 7.24 -5.07
CA ARG A 213 1.09 7.67 -5.05
C ARG A 213 2.01 6.83 -4.15
N ILE A 214 1.81 5.51 -4.12
CA ILE A 214 2.75 4.59 -3.47
C ILE A 214 3.98 4.44 -4.38
N THR A 215 5.08 5.10 -4.03
CA THR A 215 6.30 5.21 -4.87
C THR A 215 7.39 4.19 -4.53
N ASP A 216 7.43 3.66 -3.31
CA ASP A 216 8.41 2.63 -2.92
C ASP A 216 7.95 1.23 -3.39
N VAL A 217 8.77 0.58 -4.22
CA VAL A 217 8.59 -0.79 -4.73
C VAL A 217 8.50 -1.83 -3.61
N ARG A 218 9.16 -1.60 -2.47
CA ARG A 218 9.12 -2.49 -1.31
C ARG A 218 7.76 -2.40 -0.60
N ASN A 219 7.26 -1.18 -0.40
CA ASN A 219 5.92 -0.98 0.14
C ASN A 219 4.87 -1.57 -0.80
N PHE A 220 4.97 -1.33 -2.11
CA PHE A 220 4.04 -1.89 -3.10
C PHE A 220 4.02 -3.42 -3.06
N GLY A 221 5.18 -4.10 -3.08
CA GLY A 221 5.22 -5.55 -3.02
C GLY A 221 4.67 -6.12 -1.71
N SER A 222 4.97 -5.51 -0.57
CA SER A 222 4.39 -5.90 0.73
C SER A 222 2.86 -5.71 0.76
N ILE A 223 2.35 -4.61 0.18
CA ILE A 223 0.92 -4.37 0.02
C ILE A 223 0.28 -5.44 -0.86
N ALA A 224 0.89 -5.78 -2.00
CA ALA A 224 0.38 -6.80 -2.90
C ALA A 224 0.29 -8.18 -2.23
N ARG A 225 1.30 -8.51 -1.41
CA ARG A 225 1.27 -9.72 -0.58
C ARG A 225 0.12 -9.70 0.43
N ASN A 226 -0.07 -8.59 1.14
CA ASN A 226 -1.20 -8.46 2.07
C ASN A 226 -2.54 -8.58 1.35
N ALA A 227 -2.66 -7.95 0.17
CA ALA A 227 -3.86 -7.96 -0.65
C ALA A 227 -4.24 -9.38 -1.10
N GLU A 228 -3.27 -10.14 -1.62
CA GLU A 228 -3.48 -11.54 -2.03
C GLU A 228 -3.89 -12.42 -0.83
N CYS A 229 -3.13 -12.37 0.28
CA CYS A 229 -3.42 -13.15 1.48
C CYS A 229 -4.79 -12.85 2.11
N LEU A 230 -5.32 -11.64 1.94
CA LEU A 230 -6.56 -11.17 2.58
C LEU A 230 -7.76 -11.12 1.61
N GLY A 231 -7.61 -11.68 0.40
CA GLY A 231 -8.73 -11.87 -0.54
C GLY A 231 -9.13 -10.62 -1.31
N VAL A 232 -8.21 -9.68 -1.54
CA VAL A 232 -8.42 -8.58 -2.49
C VAL A 232 -8.43 -9.14 -3.91
N HIS A 233 -9.37 -8.67 -4.73
CA HIS A 233 -9.57 -9.16 -6.09
C HIS A 233 -8.71 -8.42 -7.12
N ALA A 234 -8.38 -7.15 -6.88
CA ALA A 234 -7.44 -6.40 -7.72
C ALA A 234 -6.86 -5.19 -6.99
N ILE A 235 -5.64 -4.82 -7.40
CA ILE A 235 -4.95 -3.61 -6.95
C ILE A 235 -5.02 -2.57 -8.06
N VAL A 236 -5.44 -1.35 -7.73
CA VAL A 236 -5.55 -0.24 -8.67
C VAL A 236 -4.47 0.78 -8.38
N VAL A 237 -3.65 1.09 -9.38
CA VAL A 237 -2.56 2.07 -9.29
C VAL A 237 -2.72 3.15 -10.36
N PRO A 238 -2.30 4.40 -10.08
CA PRO A 238 -2.25 5.42 -11.10
C PRO A 238 -1.12 5.14 -12.09
N SER A 239 -1.34 5.45 -13.36
CA SER A 239 -0.33 5.40 -14.44
C SER A 239 0.87 6.33 -14.21
N HIS A 240 0.74 7.29 -13.30
CA HIS A 240 1.77 8.26 -12.95
C HIS A 240 1.90 8.37 -11.43
N GLY A 241 3.13 8.55 -10.93
CA GLY A 241 3.39 8.72 -9.50
C GLY A 241 3.32 7.44 -8.67
N ALA A 242 3.07 6.27 -9.30
CA ALA A 242 3.22 4.97 -8.65
C ALA A 242 4.65 4.42 -8.77
N ALA A 243 4.97 3.48 -7.89
CA ALA A 243 6.19 2.68 -7.94
C ALA A 243 6.24 1.91 -9.27
N GLN A 244 7.44 1.84 -9.86
CA GLN A 244 7.64 1.01 -11.06
C GLN A 244 7.57 -0.46 -10.67
N ILE A 245 6.78 -1.25 -11.38
CA ILE A 245 6.70 -2.68 -11.11
C ILE A 245 7.90 -3.35 -11.77
N ASN A 246 8.83 -3.85 -10.97
CA ASN A 246 10.08 -4.46 -11.44
C ASN A 246 10.40 -5.74 -10.63
N GLY A 247 11.57 -6.34 -10.88
CA GLY A 247 12.00 -7.55 -10.18
C GLY A 247 12.07 -7.41 -8.65
N ASP A 248 12.35 -6.21 -8.13
CA ASP A 248 12.37 -5.96 -6.68
C ASP A 248 10.95 -6.05 -6.10
N ALA A 249 9.95 -5.47 -6.78
CA ALA A 249 8.54 -5.57 -6.38
C ALA A 249 8.03 -7.02 -6.40
N LEU A 250 8.38 -7.79 -7.44
CA LEU A 250 8.07 -9.22 -7.49
C LEU A 250 8.66 -9.97 -6.29
N LYS A 251 9.94 -9.74 -6.02
CA LYS A 251 10.65 -10.39 -4.93
C LYS A 251 10.05 -10.06 -3.55
N THR A 252 9.73 -8.80 -3.30
CA THR A 252 9.14 -8.35 -2.03
C THR A 252 7.71 -8.84 -1.85
N SER A 253 6.96 -8.98 -2.94
CA SER A 253 5.61 -9.55 -2.93
C SER A 253 5.56 -11.06 -2.65
N ALA A 254 6.71 -11.74 -2.62
CA ALA A 254 6.80 -13.20 -2.49
C ALA A 254 5.95 -13.96 -3.53
N GLY A 255 5.83 -13.40 -4.74
CA GLY A 255 5.06 -13.99 -5.85
C GLY A 255 3.59 -13.58 -5.93
N ALA A 256 3.07 -12.81 -4.96
CA ALA A 256 1.67 -12.38 -4.94
C ALA A 256 1.27 -11.59 -6.21
N LEU A 257 2.19 -10.79 -6.77
CA LEU A 257 1.95 -10.03 -8.00
C LEU A 257 1.73 -10.91 -9.25
N ASN A 258 2.00 -12.21 -9.20
CA ASN A 258 1.64 -13.15 -10.27
C ASN A 258 0.22 -13.72 -10.12
N LEU A 259 -0.43 -13.47 -8.99
CA LEU A 259 -1.73 -14.04 -8.62
C LEU A 259 -2.82 -12.98 -8.56
N ILE A 260 -2.50 -11.80 -8.03
CA ILE A 260 -3.44 -10.69 -7.92
C ILE A 260 -3.36 -9.77 -9.14
N PRO A 261 -4.48 -9.53 -9.84
CA PRO A 261 -4.56 -8.56 -10.92
C PRO A 261 -4.16 -7.16 -10.49
N VAL A 262 -3.37 -6.48 -11.33
CA VAL A 262 -3.03 -5.07 -11.17
C VAL A 262 -3.65 -4.25 -12.29
N CYS A 263 -4.44 -3.25 -11.93
CA CYS A 263 -5.09 -2.31 -12.84
C CYS A 263 -4.31 -1.00 -12.84
N ARG A 264 -3.97 -0.50 -14.03
CA ARG A 264 -3.26 0.78 -14.20
C ARG A 264 -4.19 1.82 -14.81
N GLU A 265 -4.50 2.84 -14.02
CA GLU A 265 -5.54 3.82 -14.35
C GLU A 265 -4.94 5.20 -14.70
N HIS A 266 -5.48 5.83 -15.75
CA HIS A 266 -5.00 7.15 -16.17
C HIS A 266 -5.44 8.28 -15.26
N ASN A 267 -6.65 8.18 -14.70
CA ASN A 267 -7.26 9.21 -13.89
C ASN A 267 -7.98 8.59 -12.69
N LEU A 268 -7.30 8.56 -11.55
CA LEU A 268 -7.83 7.94 -10.34
C LEU A 268 -9.13 8.60 -9.85
N LYS A 269 -9.34 9.89 -10.14
CA LYS A 269 -10.60 10.58 -9.82
C LYS A 269 -11.78 9.99 -10.60
N GLN A 270 -11.59 9.75 -11.90
CA GLN A 270 -12.59 9.11 -12.75
C GLN A 270 -12.81 7.65 -12.34
N THR A 271 -11.73 6.92 -12.05
CA THR A 271 -11.78 5.55 -11.55
C THR A 271 -12.60 5.45 -10.27
N LEU A 272 -12.35 6.30 -9.26
CA LEU A 272 -13.11 6.30 -8.01
C LEU A 272 -14.58 6.67 -8.24
N THR A 273 -14.88 7.58 -9.17
CA THR A 273 -16.26 7.93 -9.53
C THR A 273 -16.97 6.73 -10.17
N PHE A 274 -16.32 6.07 -11.12
CA PHE A 274 -16.81 4.86 -11.78
C PHE A 274 -17.10 3.73 -10.78
N LEU A 275 -16.20 3.49 -9.82
CA LEU A 275 -16.41 2.48 -8.78
C LEU A 275 -17.69 2.75 -7.98
N ARG A 276 -17.89 4.01 -7.56
CA ARG A 276 -19.10 4.41 -6.81
C ARG A 276 -20.37 4.27 -7.62
N GLU A 277 -20.35 4.71 -8.88
CA GLU A 277 -21.47 4.56 -9.82
C GLU A 277 -21.79 3.08 -10.10
N SER A 278 -20.78 2.20 -9.97
CA SER A 278 -20.92 0.75 -10.09
C SER A 278 -21.29 0.05 -8.78
N GLY A 279 -21.72 0.80 -7.76
CA GLY A 279 -22.16 0.25 -6.46
C GLY A 279 -21.03 -0.21 -5.54
N VAL A 280 -19.78 0.14 -5.83
CA VAL A 280 -18.62 -0.14 -4.96
C VAL A 280 -18.43 1.01 -3.99
N GLN A 281 -18.54 0.73 -2.69
CA GLN A 281 -18.28 1.70 -1.63
C GLN A 281 -16.79 2.04 -1.57
N VAL A 282 -16.44 3.32 -1.53
CA VAL A 282 -15.05 3.78 -1.40
C VAL A 282 -14.77 4.17 0.04
N VAL A 283 -13.81 3.51 0.68
CA VAL A 283 -13.39 3.79 2.06
C VAL A 283 -11.93 4.21 2.08
N ALA A 284 -11.66 5.43 2.52
CA ALA A 284 -10.31 5.98 2.62
C ALA A 284 -9.70 5.72 4.00
N CYS A 285 -8.49 5.17 4.05
CA CYS A 285 -7.70 5.08 5.27
C CYS A 285 -6.86 6.34 5.45
N THR A 286 -7.21 7.19 6.42
CA THR A 286 -6.55 8.48 6.67
C THR A 286 -6.54 8.81 8.15
N GLU A 287 -5.42 9.31 8.65
CA GLU A 287 -5.25 9.79 10.03
C GLU A 287 -6.13 11.01 10.34
N LYS A 288 -6.49 11.78 9.32
CA LYS A 288 -7.35 12.98 9.40
C LYS A 288 -8.86 12.69 9.54
N SER A 289 -9.25 11.46 9.84
CA SER A 289 -10.66 11.10 10.05
C SER A 289 -11.04 11.11 11.52
N ASP A 290 -12.22 11.63 11.84
CA ASP A 290 -12.82 11.50 13.17
C ASP A 290 -13.36 10.08 13.42
N ALA A 291 -13.72 9.36 12.35
CA ALA A 291 -14.25 7.99 12.43
C ALA A 291 -13.11 6.96 12.56
N SER A 292 -13.12 6.25 13.68
CA SER A 292 -12.17 5.20 14.03
C SER A 292 -12.57 3.86 13.40
N LEU A 293 -11.60 3.04 13.01
CA LEU A 293 -11.80 1.65 12.56
C LEU A 293 -12.55 0.79 13.60
N GLU A 294 -12.37 1.10 14.89
CA GLU A 294 -13.02 0.38 16.01
C GLU A 294 -14.47 0.81 16.22
N ALA A 295 -14.86 1.97 15.69
CA ALA A 295 -16.27 2.36 15.73
C ALA A 295 -17.00 1.49 14.70
N GLU A 296 -17.88 0.60 15.16
CA GLU A 296 -18.69 -0.34 14.36
C GLU A 296 -19.67 0.34 13.37
N THR A 297 -19.39 1.57 12.96
CA THR A 297 -20.31 2.43 12.21
C THR A 297 -20.22 2.26 10.70
N VAL A 298 -19.16 1.63 10.18
CA VAL A 298 -18.99 1.43 8.74
C VAL A 298 -19.06 -0.04 8.40
N ASP A 299 -20.05 -0.40 7.58
CA ASP A 299 -20.21 -1.74 7.02
C ASP A 299 -19.19 -1.96 5.90
N LEU A 300 -18.30 -2.95 6.09
CA LEU A 300 -17.27 -3.35 5.12
C LEU A 300 -17.58 -4.70 4.45
N THR A 301 -18.80 -5.22 4.62
CA THR A 301 -19.19 -6.55 4.12
C THR A 301 -19.61 -6.53 2.64
N GLY A 302 -20.12 -5.39 2.15
CA GLY A 302 -20.52 -5.19 0.76
C GLY A 302 -19.38 -4.96 -0.24
N PRO A 303 -19.70 -4.65 -1.52
CA PRO A 303 -18.72 -4.27 -2.54
C PRO A 303 -17.89 -3.07 -2.09
N LEU A 304 -16.56 -3.22 -2.06
CA LEU A 304 -15.68 -2.29 -1.36
C LEU A 304 -14.41 -2.00 -2.14
N ALA A 305 -13.99 -0.73 -2.12
CA ALA A 305 -12.69 -0.26 -2.55
C ALA A 305 -12.01 0.47 -1.38
N ILE A 306 -10.90 -0.08 -0.88
CA ILE A 306 -10.08 0.58 0.13
C ILE A 306 -9.09 1.51 -0.57
N LEU A 307 -9.11 2.79 -0.22
CA LEU A 307 -8.17 3.80 -0.72
C LEU A 307 -7.06 4.04 0.32
N MET A 308 -5.82 3.80 -0.09
CA MET A 308 -4.62 4.02 0.71
C MET A 308 -3.75 5.10 0.06
N GLY A 309 -3.08 5.93 0.86
CA GLY A 309 -2.21 7.00 0.38
C GLY A 309 -0.74 6.77 0.70
N SER A 310 0.12 7.58 0.09
CA SER A 310 1.56 7.60 0.36
C SER A 310 1.87 7.91 1.83
N GLU A 311 3.04 7.49 2.30
CA GLU A 311 3.47 7.73 3.69
C GLU A 311 3.72 9.21 3.99
N GLU A 312 4.19 9.96 2.99
CA GLU A 312 4.56 11.36 3.16
C GLU A 312 3.35 12.30 3.02
N ASP A 313 2.57 12.15 1.94
CA ASP A 313 1.48 13.06 1.63
C ASP A 313 0.10 12.54 2.06
N GLY A 314 0.00 11.26 2.44
CA GLY A 314 -1.28 10.58 2.61
C GLY A 314 -2.07 10.49 1.30
N ILE A 315 -3.39 10.49 1.43
CA ILE A 315 -4.33 10.50 0.30
C ILE A 315 -4.57 11.93 -0.16
N SER A 316 -4.53 12.15 -1.47
CA SER A 316 -4.79 13.44 -2.10
C SER A 316 -6.17 13.98 -1.69
N PRO A 317 -6.29 15.28 -1.32
CA PRO A 317 -7.56 15.85 -0.86
C PRO A 317 -8.72 15.68 -1.85
N GLU A 318 -8.43 15.62 -3.15
CA GLU A 318 -9.46 15.39 -4.16
C GLU A 318 -10.04 13.97 -4.16
N TYR A 319 -9.24 12.96 -3.84
CA TYR A 319 -9.71 11.58 -3.72
C TYR A 319 -10.40 11.36 -2.36
N LEU A 320 -9.92 12.01 -1.30
CA LEU A 320 -10.59 12.01 0.01
C LEU A 320 -12.02 12.58 -0.05
N ARG A 321 -12.30 13.53 -0.96
CA ARG A 321 -13.65 14.06 -1.17
C ARG A 321 -14.60 13.08 -1.87
N LEU A 322 -14.06 12.08 -2.57
CA LEU A 322 -14.83 11.05 -3.25
C LEU A 322 -15.08 9.83 -2.38
N ALA A 323 -14.36 9.66 -1.27
CA ALA A 323 -14.59 8.55 -0.36
C ALA A 323 -15.94 8.68 0.35
N ASP A 324 -16.72 7.59 0.37
CA ASP A 324 -17.99 7.51 1.08
C ASP A 324 -17.76 7.52 2.59
N HIS A 325 -16.70 6.84 3.04
CA HIS A 325 -16.24 6.87 4.42
C HIS A 325 -14.75 7.12 4.52
N LYS A 326 -14.33 7.72 5.63
CA LYS A 326 -12.93 7.90 6.01
C LYS A 326 -12.73 7.18 7.32
N LEU A 327 -11.78 6.25 7.38
CA LEU A 327 -11.46 5.50 8.59
C LEU A 327 -10.02 5.80 9.00
N ARG A 328 -9.80 5.93 10.30
CA ARG A 328 -8.45 5.96 10.89
C ARG A 328 -8.18 4.68 11.67
N ILE A 329 -6.94 4.21 11.61
CA ILE A 329 -6.46 3.15 12.49
C ILE A 329 -6.18 3.76 13.87
N PRO A 330 -6.74 3.21 14.96
CA PRO A 330 -6.45 3.67 16.31
C PRO A 330 -4.98 3.52 16.67
N MET A 331 -4.41 4.59 17.23
CA MET A 331 -3.02 4.64 17.67
C MET A 331 -3.00 4.95 19.16
N ALA A 332 -2.39 4.06 19.95
CA ALA A 332 -2.19 4.26 21.39
C ALA A 332 -0.87 4.96 21.74
N GLY A 333 0.03 5.07 20.75
CA GLY A 333 1.37 5.66 20.92
C GLY A 333 1.43 7.16 20.68
N GLN A 334 2.63 7.72 20.77
CA GLN A 334 2.90 9.15 20.55
C GLN A 334 3.15 9.52 19.08
N ILE A 335 3.37 8.52 18.22
CA ILE A 335 3.58 8.70 16.78
C ILE A 335 2.25 8.53 16.07
N SER A 336 1.98 9.43 15.12
CA SER A 336 0.67 9.61 14.49
C SER A 336 0.46 8.85 13.17
N SER A 337 1.42 8.03 12.73
CA SER A 337 1.30 7.28 11.47
C SER A 337 1.96 5.90 11.52
N LEU A 338 1.51 5.05 10.60
CA LEU A 338 2.05 3.72 10.34
C LEU A 338 2.65 3.70 8.93
N ASN A 339 3.58 2.78 8.69
CA ASN A 339 3.98 2.44 7.33
C ASN A 339 2.75 1.98 6.53
N VAL A 340 2.64 2.42 5.27
CA VAL A 340 1.44 2.21 4.46
C VAL A 340 1.14 0.72 4.23
N SER A 341 2.17 -0.13 4.14
CA SER A 341 1.96 -1.58 3.97
C SER A 341 1.36 -2.23 5.23
N VAL A 342 1.75 -1.75 6.41
CA VAL A 342 1.18 -2.18 7.70
C VAL A 342 -0.25 -1.70 7.83
N ALA A 343 -0.50 -0.42 7.55
CA ALA A 343 -1.85 0.15 7.57
C ALA A 343 -2.80 -0.60 6.61
N SER A 344 -2.33 -0.92 5.40
CA SER A 344 -3.09 -1.71 4.42
C SER A 344 -3.45 -3.09 4.97
N GLY A 345 -2.50 -3.77 5.63
CA GLY A 345 -2.76 -5.07 6.26
C GLY A 345 -3.83 -5.00 7.36
N ILE A 346 -3.77 -3.99 8.22
CA ILE A 346 -4.76 -3.79 9.29
C ILE A 346 -6.16 -3.53 8.70
N MET A 347 -6.26 -2.62 7.72
CA MET A 347 -7.52 -2.30 7.05
C MET A 347 -8.14 -3.55 6.40
N LEU A 348 -7.35 -4.30 5.64
CA LEU A 348 -7.82 -5.49 4.94
C LEU A 348 -8.18 -6.63 5.90
N TYR A 349 -7.46 -6.78 7.02
CA TYR A 349 -7.81 -7.77 8.03
C TYR A 349 -9.15 -7.44 8.69
N GLU A 350 -9.45 -6.17 8.94
CA GLU A 350 -10.76 -5.76 9.46
C GLU A 350 -11.90 -6.08 8.47
N VAL A 351 -11.69 -5.80 7.17
CA VAL A 351 -12.65 -6.19 6.12
C VAL A 351 -12.90 -7.70 6.16
N LEU A 352 -11.83 -8.50 6.21
CA LEU A 352 -11.91 -9.96 6.27
C LEU A 352 -12.65 -10.41 7.53
N ARG A 353 -12.36 -9.83 8.69
CA ARG A 353 -13.03 -10.12 9.97
C ARG A 353 -14.54 -9.90 9.88
N GLN A 354 -14.97 -8.76 9.33
CA GLN A 354 -16.39 -8.45 9.17
C GLN A 354 -17.07 -9.40 8.18
N ARG A 355 -16.44 -9.66 7.02
CA ARG A 355 -16.98 -10.58 6.01
C ARG A 355 -17.14 -12.01 6.56
N LEU A 356 -16.15 -12.52 7.30
CA LEU A 356 -16.25 -13.83 7.96
C LEU A 356 -17.32 -13.87 9.06
N GLY A 357 -17.53 -12.75 9.78
CA GLY A 357 -18.56 -12.64 10.80
C GLY A 357 -19.99 -12.56 10.25
N ALA A 358 -20.15 -12.00 9.05
CA ALA A 358 -21.44 -11.86 8.35
C ALA A 358 -21.90 -13.15 7.65
N VAL A 359 -20.97 -14.03 7.27
CA VAL A 359 -21.28 -15.38 6.77
C VAL A 359 -21.62 -16.28 7.96
N LYS A 360 -22.86 -16.17 8.45
CA LYS A 360 -23.45 -17.07 9.46
C LYS A 360 -24.71 -17.74 8.97
#